data_AF-W6ZXL8-F1
#
_entry.id   AF-W6ZXL8-F1
#
_cell.length_a   1.000
_cell.length_b   1.000
_cell.length_c   1.000
_cell.angle_alpha   90.00
_cell.angle_beta   90.00
_cell.angle_gamma   90.00
#
_symmetry.space_group_name_H-M   'P 1'
#
loop_
_entity.id
_entity.type
_entity.pdbx_description
1 polymer ?
#
loop_
_entity_poly.entity_id
_entity_poly.type
_entity_poly.pdbx_seq_one_letter_code
_entity_poly.pdbx_strand_id
1 'polypeptide(L)'
;MASNDAPDRFMSLPLEVRHSIFEYLSNRASLIGKNNPKRLLLHWFEKEESENIIAAYMRDHPDFPEPVFSYSYNNVICASEDDGSSSDGDTTDEPETDTEEEDDDEEDEDEDEDGEDSEDSEEGSEDDEGDDEEDDEDGGGDEEGGYLRGNGTVGCDTYDSLRRAIVYPSAKWHHVPEFISLSHFPPPIELLLTSRQLSIEAKNWFYNVAVLRINATRNIAHTSFFEEALGKIADASFSPMRNIRKAEVKFIWDSAWIRTDTTGLAEAVFPALLQQRAVFVHKILSKAPDLQKVDIKWHDSVQDSESANLKMEVLKHFQTLSATVQVEEHYRAADAKPKRHSIAGKRRLEFESFLSNLMLGHPS
;
A
#
# COMPACT_ATOMS: atom_id res chain seq x y z
N MET A 1 -22.38 42.00 5.88
CA MET A 1 -21.35 41.61 6.88
C MET A 1 -21.76 40.26 7.41
N ALA A 2 -21.12 39.18 6.96
CA ALA A 2 -21.33 37.87 7.58
C ALA A 2 -20.75 37.94 9.00
N SER A 3 -21.57 37.66 10.00
CA SER A 3 -21.15 37.66 11.41
C SER A 3 -20.04 36.64 11.62
N ASN A 4 -18.90 37.09 12.15
CA ASN A 4 -17.74 36.28 12.54
C ASN A 4 -18.03 35.29 13.70
N ASP A 5 -19.29 35.08 14.08
CA ASP A 5 -19.71 34.21 15.20
C ASP A 5 -19.72 32.72 14.84
N ALA A 6 -19.52 32.36 13.56
CA ALA A 6 -19.63 30.97 13.11
C ALA A 6 -18.62 30.01 13.79
N PRO A 7 -17.33 30.37 13.96
CA PRO A 7 -16.39 29.54 14.71
C PRO A 7 -16.80 29.38 16.17
N ASP A 8 -17.28 30.45 16.82
CA ASP A 8 -17.68 30.41 18.23
C ASP A 8 -18.92 29.53 18.44
N ARG A 9 -19.86 29.53 17.50
CA ARG A 9 -21.01 28.61 17.51
C ARG A 9 -20.58 27.17 17.31
N PHE A 10 -19.66 26.89 16.39
CA PHE A 10 -19.14 25.54 16.21
C PHE A 10 -18.41 25.04 17.47
N MET A 11 -17.58 25.89 18.08
CA MET A 11 -16.86 25.55 19.31
C MET A 11 -17.77 25.46 20.56
N SER A 12 -19.03 25.88 20.47
CA SER A 12 -20.04 25.67 21.52
C SER A 12 -20.69 24.29 21.48
N LEU A 13 -20.50 23.53 20.39
CA LEU A 13 -20.99 22.17 20.29
C LEU A 13 -20.23 21.23 21.23
N PRO A 14 -20.88 20.17 21.77
CA PRO A 14 -20.22 19.10 22.52
C PRO A 14 -19.08 18.47 21.72
N LEU A 15 -18.04 18.00 22.42
CA LEU A 15 -16.83 17.46 21.80
C LEU A 15 -17.14 16.26 20.89
N GLU A 16 -18.06 15.40 21.33
CA GLU A 16 -18.50 14.19 20.64
C GLU A 16 -19.15 14.54 19.29
N VAL A 17 -19.97 15.60 19.28
CA VAL A 17 -20.61 16.11 18.06
C VAL A 17 -19.55 16.66 17.11
N ARG A 18 -18.55 17.40 17.60
CA ARG A 18 -17.47 17.92 16.77
C ARG A 18 -16.60 16.81 16.18
N HIS A 19 -16.28 15.78 16.96
CA HIS A 19 -15.56 14.60 16.49
C HIS A 19 -16.32 13.87 15.38
N SER A 20 -17.64 13.70 15.53
CA SER A 20 -18.49 13.11 14.49
C SER A 20 -18.48 13.95 13.21
N ILE A 21 -18.45 15.28 13.33
CA ILE A 21 -18.31 16.18 12.19
C ILE A 21 -16.92 16.04 11.55
N PHE A 22 -15.85 15.94 12.33
CA PHE A 22 -14.50 15.73 11.79
C PHE A 22 -14.38 14.43 11.02
N GLU A 23 -14.97 13.35 11.54
CA GLU A 23 -15.06 12.07 10.87
C GLU A 23 -15.79 12.17 9.54
N TYR A 24 -17.02 12.71 9.57
CA TYR A 24 -17.83 12.92 8.37
C TYR A 24 -17.09 13.76 7.32
N LEU A 25 -16.45 14.86 7.72
CA LEU A 25 -15.71 15.73 6.81
C LEU A 25 -14.45 15.06 6.24
N SER A 26 -13.75 14.25 7.05
CA SER A 26 -12.58 13.48 6.60
C SER A 26 -13.00 12.44 5.55
N ASN A 27 -14.12 11.76 5.77
CA ASN A 27 -14.68 10.80 4.82
C ASN A 27 -15.24 11.49 3.57
N ARG A 28 -15.89 12.65 3.69
CA ARG A 28 -16.41 13.39 2.54
C ARG A 28 -15.28 13.97 1.66
N ALA A 29 -14.21 14.45 2.26
CA ALA A 29 -13.02 14.89 1.51
C ALA A 29 -12.42 13.76 0.67
N SER A 30 -12.68 12.50 1.04
CA SER A 30 -12.26 11.32 0.30
C SER A 30 -13.11 11.02 -0.94
N LEU A 31 -14.38 11.45 -0.97
CA LEU A 31 -15.31 11.21 -2.09
C LEU A 31 -14.93 11.95 -3.39
N ILE A 32 -13.99 12.90 -3.34
CA ILE A 32 -13.43 13.58 -4.53
C ILE A 32 -12.32 12.71 -5.16
N GLY A 33 -12.62 11.43 -5.41
CA GLY A 33 -11.74 10.48 -6.13
C GLY A 33 -10.72 9.71 -5.28
N LYS A 34 -10.82 9.72 -3.96
CA LYS A 34 -9.85 9.12 -3.02
C LYS A 34 -10.52 8.18 -2.03
N ASN A 35 -11.31 7.21 -2.48
CA ASN A 35 -12.15 6.36 -1.61
C ASN A 35 -11.37 5.36 -0.71
N ASN A 36 -10.05 5.49 -0.52
CA ASN A 36 -9.29 4.52 0.27
C ASN A 36 -8.13 5.15 1.06
N PRO A 37 -8.21 5.21 2.41
CA PRO A 37 -7.15 5.81 3.24
C PRO A 37 -5.84 5.03 3.13
N LYS A 38 -5.89 3.76 2.66
CA LYS A 38 -4.69 2.97 2.38
C LYS A 38 -3.81 3.56 1.28
N ARG A 39 -4.39 4.34 0.35
CA ARG A 39 -3.65 4.98 -0.76
C ARG A 39 -3.10 6.36 -0.41
N LEU A 40 -3.33 6.87 0.81
CA LEU A 40 -2.82 8.20 1.20
C LEU A 40 -1.30 8.28 1.15
N LEU A 41 -0.61 7.25 1.64
CA LEU A 41 0.85 7.22 1.64
C LEU A 41 1.39 7.05 0.22
N LEU A 42 0.73 6.24 -0.63
CA LEU A 42 1.03 6.16 -2.06
C LEU A 42 1.03 7.55 -2.69
N HIS A 43 -0.06 8.30 -2.54
CA HIS A 43 -0.16 9.65 -3.12
C HIS A 43 0.88 10.62 -2.56
N TRP A 44 1.25 10.47 -1.29
CA TRP A 44 2.31 11.25 -0.70
C TRP A 44 3.66 10.97 -1.37
N PHE A 45 4.01 9.69 -1.58
CA PHE A 45 5.24 9.31 -2.29
C PHE A 45 5.24 9.76 -3.76
N GLU A 46 4.15 9.52 -4.49
CA GLU A 46 4.02 9.92 -5.90
C GLU A 46 4.20 11.43 -6.06
N LYS A 47 3.60 12.20 -5.14
CA LYS A 47 3.73 13.66 -5.12
C LYS A 47 5.17 14.09 -4.82
N GLU A 48 5.79 13.55 -3.78
CA GLU A 48 7.16 13.89 -3.39
C GLU A 48 8.16 13.58 -4.51
N GLU A 49 8.05 12.40 -5.14
CA GLU A 49 8.92 12.03 -6.26
C GLU A 49 8.71 12.93 -7.48
N SER A 50 7.45 13.24 -7.81
CA SER A 50 7.14 14.06 -8.98
C SER A 50 7.57 15.51 -8.81
N GLU A 51 7.44 16.07 -7.60
CA GLU A 51 8.01 17.39 -7.28
C GLU A 51 9.54 17.39 -7.48
N ASN A 52 10.23 16.30 -7.09
CA ASN A 52 11.68 16.18 -7.31
C ASN A 52 12.05 16.04 -8.79
N ILE A 53 11.30 15.27 -9.57
CA ILE A 53 11.50 15.12 -11.02
C ILE A 53 11.26 16.45 -11.74
N ILE A 54 10.18 17.15 -11.41
CA ILE A 54 9.87 18.48 -11.97
C ILE A 54 10.97 19.47 -11.60
N ALA A 55 11.42 19.50 -10.35
CA ALA A 55 12.50 20.39 -9.92
C ALA A 55 13.83 20.11 -10.63
N ALA A 56 14.14 18.83 -10.92
CA ALA A 56 15.31 18.46 -11.71
C ALA A 56 15.14 18.91 -13.18
N TYR A 57 13.99 18.63 -13.79
CA TYR A 57 13.67 19.04 -15.16
C TYR A 57 13.78 20.56 -15.33
N MET A 58 13.18 21.35 -14.43
CA MET A 58 13.23 22.81 -14.50
C MET A 58 14.63 23.39 -14.28
N ARG A 59 15.52 22.65 -13.61
CA ARG A 59 16.93 23.05 -13.45
C ARG A 59 17.69 22.93 -14.77
N ASP A 60 17.41 21.87 -15.52
CA ASP A 60 18.06 21.57 -16.79
C ASP A 60 17.39 22.31 -17.97
N HIS A 61 16.13 22.72 -17.81
CA HIS A 61 15.29 23.37 -18.81
C HIS A 61 14.56 24.62 -18.27
N PRO A 62 15.27 25.70 -17.88
CA PRO A 62 14.67 26.86 -17.22
C PRO A 62 13.70 27.67 -18.09
N ASP A 63 13.85 27.59 -19.42
CA ASP A 63 13.00 28.32 -20.38
C ASP A 63 11.79 27.51 -20.88
N PHE A 64 11.67 26.24 -20.46
CA PHE A 64 10.56 25.37 -20.85
C PHE A 64 9.37 25.55 -19.91
N PRO A 65 8.13 25.30 -20.40
CA PRO A 65 6.97 25.31 -19.53
C PRO A 65 7.06 24.17 -18.51
N GLU A 66 6.60 24.45 -17.28
CA GLU A 66 6.59 23.45 -16.20
C GLU A 66 5.83 22.18 -16.62
N PRO A 67 6.44 20.99 -16.44
CA PRO A 67 5.79 19.73 -16.74
C PRO A 67 4.46 19.57 -15.98
N VAL A 68 3.51 18.87 -16.60
CA VAL A 68 2.25 18.49 -15.95
C VAL A 68 2.43 17.15 -15.27
N PHE A 69 2.03 17.09 -14.01
CA PHE A 69 2.04 15.86 -13.24
C PHE A 69 0.80 15.02 -13.54
N SER A 70 0.99 13.73 -13.87
CA SER A 70 -0.08 12.75 -13.99
C SER A 70 0.05 11.67 -12.92
N TYR A 71 -0.98 11.52 -12.08
CA TYR A 71 -1.06 10.45 -11.10
C TYR A 71 -1.31 9.11 -11.80
N SER A 72 -0.74 8.02 -11.29
CA SER A 72 -0.94 6.69 -11.89
C SER A 72 -2.42 6.26 -11.93
N TYR A 73 -3.23 6.81 -11.03
CA TYR A 73 -4.66 6.53 -10.92
C TYR A 73 -5.51 7.17 -12.04
N ASN A 74 -5.01 8.22 -12.69
CA ASN A 74 -5.76 8.88 -13.77
C ASN A 74 -5.93 7.97 -15.00
N ASN A 75 -5.08 6.95 -15.18
CA ASN A 75 -5.21 6.00 -16.29
C ASN A 75 -6.32 4.96 -16.10
N VAL A 76 -6.82 4.73 -14.88
CA VAL A 76 -7.87 3.73 -14.63
C VAL A 76 -9.28 4.32 -14.83
N ILE A 77 -9.44 5.64 -14.74
CA ILE A 77 -10.74 6.30 -14.92
C ILE A 77 -11.01 6.68 -16.40
N CYS A 78 -9.97 6.94 -17.20
CA CYS A 78 -10.15 7.30 -18.62
C CYS A 78 -10.28 6.10 -19.58
N ALA A 79 -10.23 4.86 -19.08
CA ALA A 79 -10.25 3.64 -19.91
C ALA A 79 -11.58 2.85 -19.84
N SER A 80 -12.68 3.44 -19.35
CA SER A 80 -13.98 2.74 -19.28
C SER A 80 -15.21 3.60 -19.56
N GLU A 81 -15.07 4.62 -20.40
CA GLU A 81 -16.23 5.32 -20.98
C GLU A 81 -16.08 5.41 -22.50
N ASP A 82 -16.12 4.26 -23.19
CA ASP A 82 -16.56 4.23 -24.59
C ASP A 82 -17.19 2.88 -24.97
N ASP A 83 -18.46 2.98 -25.35
CA ASP A 83 -19.24 2.21 -26.32
C ASP A 83 -18.90 0.72 -26.58
N GLY A 84 -19.78 -0.12 -26.04
CA GLY A 84 -20.04 -1.46 -26.58
C GLY A 84 -21.52 -1.81 -26.47
N SER A 85 -22.35 -1.12 -27.27
CA SER A 85 -23.76 -1.43 -27.55
C SER A 85 -24.10 -2.93 -27.49
N SER A 86 -24.99 -3.34 -26.58
CA SER A 86 -25.95 -4.42 -26.87
C SER A 86 -27.33 -4.07 -26.33
N SER A 87 -28.22 -3.91 -27.31
CA SER A 87 -29.67 -3.78 -27.25
C SER A 87 -30.34 -5.03 -26.66
N ASP A 88 -31.60 -4.85 -26.27
CA ASP A 88 -32.59 -5.79 -25.72
C ASP A 88 -32.42 -6.17 -24.24
N GLY A 89 -33.40 -6.02 -23.36
CA GLY A 89 -34.79 -5.68 -23.55
C GLY A 89 -35.60 -6.22 -22.38
N ASP A 90 -36.56 -5.40 -21.96
CA ASP A 90 -37.76 -5.76 -21.22
C ASP A 90 -37.80 -5.58 -19.69
N THR A 91 -39.00 -5.21 -19.31
CA THR A 91 -39.51 -4.35 -18.26
C THR A 91 -39.94 -5.13 -17.02
N THR A 92 -39.88 -4.51 -15.84
CA THR A 92 -41.06 -4.34 -14.96
C THR A 92 -40.74 -3.47 -13.73
N ASP A 93 -41.64 -2.52 -13.51
CA ASP A 93 -41.65 -1.45 -12.49
C ASP A 93 -42.00 -1.93 -11.07
N GLU A 94 -41.27 -1.35 -10.09
CA GLU A 94 -41.70 -0.82 -8.76
C GLU A 94 -42.15 -1.77 -7.61
N PRO A 95 -42.16 -1.30 -6.32
CA PRO A 95 -41.28 -0.34 -5.64
C PRO A 95 -40.85 -0.78 -4.19
N GLU A 96 -39.88 -0.03 -3.65
CA GLU A 96 -39.50 0.25 -2.25
C GLU A 96 -39.91 -0.69 -1.09
N THR A 97 -38.90 -1.17 -0.34
CA THR A 97 -38.92 -1.16 1.13
C THR A 97 -37.53 -0.94 1.72
N ASP A 98 -37.46 0.13 2.50
CA ASP A 98 -36.50 0.52 3.53
C ASP A 98 -36.51 -0.48 4.69
N THR A 99 -35.35 -1.00 5.15
CA THR A 99 -35.02 -1.35 6.55
C THR A 99 -33.65 -2.04 6.70
N GLU A 100 -32.81 -1.45 7.57
CA GLU A 100 -31.86 -2.04 8.56
C GLU A 100 -30.70 -2.91 8.01
N GLU A 101 -29.44 -2.47 8.12
CA GLU A 101 -28.54 -2.78 9.25
C GLU A 101 -28.56 -4.26 9.64
N GLU A 102 -27.51 -5.01 9.30
CA GLU A 102 -26.92 -6.00 10.20
C GLU A 102 -25.50 -6.40 9.75
N ASP A 103 -24.63 -6.48 10.76
CA ASP A 103 -23.26 -6.96 10.76
C ASP A 103 -23.21 -8.44 10.34
N ASP A 104 -22.32 -8.81 9.40
CA ASP A 104 -21.98 -10.20 9.12
C ASP A 104 -20.64 -10.55 9.80
N ASP A 105 -20.76 -10.82 11.11
CA ASP A 105 -19.93 -11.78 11.83
C ASP A 105 -20.54 -13.17 11.62
N GLU A 106 -19.86 -14.07 10.90
CA GLU A 106 -20.16 -15.51 10.98
C GLU A 106 -18.89 -16.31 11.26
N GLU A 107 -18.78 -16.72 12.53
CA GLU A 107 -18.07 -17.89 13.00
C GLU A 107 -18.91 -19.16 12.74
N ASP A 108 -18.22 -20.23 12.35
CA ASP A 108 -18.40 -21.66 12.65
C ASP A 108 -19.79 -22.34 12.64
N GLU A 109 -19.92 -23.45 11.90
CA GLU A 109 -19.94 -24.82 12.46
C GLU A 109 -20.27 -25.89 11.37
N ASP A 110 -19.32 -26.81 11.20
CA ASP A 110 -19.43 -28.27 11.20
C ASP A 110 -20.29 -29.12 10.23
N GLU A 111 -19.59 -30.18 9.77
CA GLU A 111 -19.99 -31.58 9.52
C GLU A 111 -20.91 -31.93 8.33
N ASP A 112 -20.34 -32.65 7.36
CA ASP A 112 -20.84 -33.99 7.04
C ASP A 112 -19.79 -34.86 6.28
N GLU A 113 -19.81 -36.13 6.66
CA GLU A 113 -18.92 -37.24 6.34
C GLU A 113 -19.09 -37.87 4.94
N ASP A 114 -18.04 -38.62 4.58
CA ASP A 114 -18.00 -39.85 3.77
C ASP A 114 -18.03 -39.82 2.23
N GLY A 115 -17.05 -40.55 1.66
CA GLY A 115 -17.25 -41.28 0.40
C GLY A 115 -16.04 -41.42 -0.53
N GLU A 116 -15.07 -42.24 -0.11
CA GLU A 116 -14.22 -43.19 -0.87
C GLU A 116 -13.88 -43.02 -2.38
N ASP A 117 -12.63 -43.39 -2.67
CA ASP A 117 -12.08 -43.96 -3.92
C ASP A 117 -11.96 -43.07 -5.17
N SER A 118 -10.71 -42.81 -5.59
CA SER A 118 -10.13 -43.60 -6.68
C SER A 118 -8.67 -43.20 -6.96
N GLU A 119 -7.90 -44.22 -7.26
CA GLU A 119 -6.48 -44.28 -7.56
C GLU A 119 -6.08 -43.57 -8.87
N ASP A 120 -4.81 -43.15 -8.89
CA ASP A 120 -3.83 -43.32 -9.98
C ASP A 120 -4.16 -42.79 -11.39
N SER A 121 -3.37 -41.83 -11.85
CA SER A 121 -2.93 -41.75 -13.26
C SER A 121 -1.79 -40.74 -13.42
N GLU A 122 -0.61 -41.31 -13.69
CA GLU A 122 0.58 -40.66 -14.20
C GLU A 122 0.40 -40.08 -15.61
N GLU A 123 1.25 -39.08 -15.89
CA GLU A 123 1.79 -38.63 -17.19
C GLU A 123 0.86 -38.11 -18.29
N GLY A 124 1.18 -36.88 -18.74
CA GLY A 124 0.60 -36.27 -19.93
C GLY A 124 1.24 -34.90 -20.22
N SER A 125 2.44 -34.93 -20.79
CA SER A 125 3.17 -33.80 -21.38
C SER A 125 2.57 -33.40 -22.71
N GLU A 126 2.02 -32.19 -22.83
CA GLU A 126 1.81 -31.43 -24.09
C GLU A 126 1.95 -29.94 -23.75
N ASP A 127 3.05 -29.30 -24.16
CA ASP A 127 3.13 -28.40 -25.33
C ASP A 127 2.09 -27.27 -25.29
N ASP A 128 2.55 -26.06 -24.95
CA ASP A 128 1.91 -24.83 -25.43
C ASP A 128 2.99 -23.81 -25.83
N GLU A 129 2.87 -23.38 -27.08
CA GLU A 129 3.77 -22.49 -27.83
C GLU A 129 3.40 -21.01 -27.58
N GLY A 130 4.38 -20.12 -27.75
CA GLY A 130 4.19 -18.67 -27.89
C GLY A 130 4.61 -17.89 -26.64
N ASP A 131 5.40 -16.83 -26.70
CA ASP A 131 5.61 -15.87 -27.78
C ASP A 131 6.93 -15.12 -27.48
N ASP A 132 7.82 -15.11 -28.46
CA ASP A 132 9.12 -14.42 -28.41
C ASP A 132 8.89 -12.94 -28.70
N GLU A 133 8.97 -12.07 -27.68
CA GLU A 133 9.25 -10.65 -27.90
C GLU A 133 10.73 -10.39 -27.65
N GLU A 134 11.47 -10.31 -28.76
CA GLU A 134 12.82 -9.77 -28.87
C GLU A 134 12.84 -8.32 -28.38
N ASP A 135 13.64 -8.01 -27.36
CA ASP A 135 13.98 -6.63 -27.02
C ASP A 135 15.43 -6.37 -27.44
N ASP A 136 15.54 -5.51 -28.46
CA ASP A 136 16.75 -5.13 -29.18
C ASP A 136 17.86 -4.61 -28.24
N GLU A 137 19.05 -5.20 -28.41
CA GLU A 137 20.32 -4.58 -28.06
C GLU A 137 20.52 -3.34 -28.97
N ASP A 138 20.74 -2.16 -28.39
CA ASP A 138 21.56 -1.16 -29.07
C ASP A 138 22.59 -0.55 -28.11
N GLY A 139 23.84 -0.84 -28.44
CA GLY A 139 25.03 -0.26 -27.86
C GLY A 139 25.62 0.78 -28.80
N GLY A 140 26.00 1.92 -28.26
CA GLY A 140 26.85 2.91 -28.93
C GLY A 140 26.84 4.19 -28.11
N GLY A 141 27.94 4.68 -27.55
CA GLY A 141 29.25 4.78 -28.19
C GLY A 141 29.45 6.25 -28.56
N ASP A 142 30.19 6.96 -27.70
CA ASP A 142 30.70 8.32 -27.93
C ASP A 142 31.26 8.51 -29.35
N GLU A 143 30.94 9.64 -29.99
CA GLU A 143 31.94 10.41 -30.74
C GLU A 143 31.50 11.87 -30.98
N GLU A 144 32.40 12.78 -30.62
CA GLU A 144 32.37 14.22 -30.88
C GLU A 144 32.38 14.56 -32.39
N GLY A 145 31.84 15.73 -32.76
CA GLY A 145 32.48 16.57 -33.78
C GLY A 145 31.61 17.27 -34.82
N GLY A 146 31.33 18.56 -34.58
CA GLY A 146 31.43 19.69 -35.54
C GLY A 146 30.74 19.64 -36.93
N TYR A 147 29.88 20.62 -37.22
CA TYR A 147 30.14 21.80 -38.07
C TYR A 147 28.83 22.47 -38.54
N LEU A 148 28.90 23.80 -38.65
CA LEU A 148 27.85 24.76 -38.98
C LEU A 148 27.48 24.80 -40.49
N ARG A 149 26.17 25.03 -40.75
CA ARG A 149 25.59 26.02 -41.71
C ARG A 149 25.14 25.56 -43.11
N GLY A 150 23.86 25.83 -43.42
CA GLY A 150 23.34 25.99 -44.79
C GLY A 150 21.84 26.34 -44.84
N ASN A 151 21.51 27.57 -45.25
CA ASN A 151 20.18 28.17 -45.38
C ASN A 151 19.17 27.39 -46.24
N GLY A 152 17.89 27.42 -45.85
CA GLY A 152 16.75 27.14 -46.72
C GLY A 152 15.41 27.45 -46.05
N THR A 153 14.93 28.68 -46.17
CA THR A 153 13.62 29.14 -45.73
C THR A 153 12.52 28.51 -46.61
N VAL A 154 11.71 27.63 -46.04
CA VAL A 154 10.35 27.35 -46.48
C VAL A 154 9.48 27.37 -45.23
N GLY A 155 8.55 28.34 -45.19
CA GLY A 155 7.59 28.46 -44.09
C GLY A 155 6.75 27.19 -44.01
N CYS A 156 6.86 26.52 -42.87
CA CYS A 156 5.91 25.52 -42.40
C CYS A 156 5.37 26.06 -41.09
N ASP A 157 4.05 26.03 -40.97
CA ASP A 157 3.26 26.74 -39.99
C ASP A 157 3.75 26.50 -38.54
N THR A 158 3.94 27.62 -37.84
CA THR A 158 4.11 27.68 -36.38
C THR A 158 2.82 27.22 -35.69
N TYR A 159 2.66 25.91 -35.55
CA TYR A 159 1.84 25.29 -34.52
C TYR A 159 2.69 24.32 -33.72
N ASP A 160 3.83 24.79 -33.23
CA ASP A 160 4.51 24.13 -32.12
C ASP A 160 3.78 24.54 -30.84
N SER A 161 2.57 23.98 -30.67
CA SER A 161 1.87 24.07 -29.40
C SER A 161 2.80 23.47 -28.37
N LEU A 162 3.34 24.30 -27.48
CA LEU A 162 4.18 23.93 -26.34
C LEU A 162 3.57 22.74 -25.60
N ARG A 163 3.88 21.51 -26.03
CA ARG A 163 3.45 20.30 -25.36
C ARG A 163 4.21 20.27 -24.06
N ARG A 164 3.51 20.51 -22.96
CA ARG A 164 4.10 20.35 -21.63
C ARG A 164 4.53 18.89 -21.48
N ALA A 165 5.75 18.68 -21.03
CA ALA A 165 6.20 17.35 -20.65
C ALA A 165 5.25 16.79 -19.59
N ILE A 166 4.95 15.48 -19.66
CA ILE A 166 4.15 14.81 -18.65
C ILE A 166 5.10 14.02 -17.76
N VAL A 167 4.98 14.20 -16.45
CA VAL A 167 5.76 13.46 -15.46
C VAL A 167 4.89 12.37 -14.86
N TYR A 168 5.43 11.15 -14.84
CA TYR A 168 4.84 9.99 -14.19
C TYR A 168 5.70 9.58 -13.01
N PRO A 169 5.09 9.27 -11.85
CA PRO A 169 5.82 8.72 -10.72
C PRO A 169 6.25 7.28 -11.03
N SER A 170 7.29 6.81 -10.36
CA SER A 170 7.79 5.45 -10.49
C SER A 170 6.71 4.44 -10.09
N ALA A 171 6.57 3.38 -10.91
CA ALA A 171 5.62 2.31 -10.64
C ALA A 171 5.90 1.57 -9.32
N LYS A 172 7.09 1.68 -8.73
CA LYS A 172 7.44 1.05 -7.46
C LYS A 172 6.50 1.44 -6.32
N TRP A 173 5.95 2.67 -6.34
CA TRP A 173 5.09 3.15 -5.27
C TRP A 173 3.75 2.41 -5.17
N HIS A 174 3.29 1.75 -6.23
CA HIS A 174 2.04 0.96 -6.22
C HIS A 174 2.03 -0.14 -5.15
N HIS A 175 3.20 -0.61 -4.71
CA HIS A 175 3.33 -1.62 -3.66
C HIS A 175 3.19 -1.04 -2.24
N VAL A 176 3.26 0.28 -2.05
CA VAL A 176 3.20 0.94 -0.73
C VAL A 176 1.94 0.54 0.05
N PRO A 177 0.71 0.63 -0.50
CA PRO A 177 -0.51 0.32 0.25
C PRO A 177 -0.58 -1.13 0.74
N GLU A 178 0.23 -2.01 0.17
CA GLU A 178 0.26 -3.43 0.55
C GLU A 178 1.02 -3.69 1.85
N PHE A 179 1.99 -2.83 2.19
CA PHE A 179 2.81 -2.99 3.40
C PHE A 179 2.77 -1.81 4.36
N ILE A 180 2.35 -0.61 3.96
CA ILE A 180 2.16 0.51 4.87
C ILE A 180 0.97 1.37 4.48
N SER A 181 0.10 1.67 5.45
CA SER A 181 -1.13 2.44 5.21
C SER A 181 -1.63 3.15 6.47
N LEU A 182 -2.56 4.09 6.29
CA LEU A 182 -3.32 4.71 7.38
C LEU A 182 -4.77 4.20 7.34
N SER A 183 -5.39 4.08 8.51
CA SER A 183 -6.79 3.66 8.62
C SER A 183 -7.81 4.77 8.37
N HIS A 184 -7.42 6.04 8.50
CA HIS A 184 -8.33 7.18 8.40
C HIS A 184 -7.77 8.28 7.49
N PHE A 185 -8.68 9.11 6.96
CA PHE A 185 -8.32 10.34 6.27
C PHE A 185 -8.01 11.47 7.26
N PRO A 186 -7.01 12.31 6.97
CA PRO A 186 -6.81 13.53 7.72
C PRO A 186 -7.99 14.49 7.47
N PRO A 187 -8.29 15.38 8.43
CA PRO A 187 -9.32 16.39 8.23
C PRO A 187 -8.99 17.28 7.03
N PRO A 188 -10.01 17.73 6.27
CA PRO A 188 -9.81 18.56 5.09
C PRO A 188 -9.07 19.86 5.41
N ILE A 189 -8.27 20.33 4.46
CA ILE A 189 -7.45 21.52 4.67
C ILE A 189 -8.31 22.76 4.95
N GLU A 190 -9.50 22.84 4.36
CA GLU A 190 -10.48 23.90 4.55
C GLU A 190 -10.89 24.01 6.03
N LEU A 191 -11.09 22.87 6.70
CA LEU A 191 -11.38 22.82 8.13
C LEU A 191 -10.15 23.29 8.92
N LEU A 192 -8.96 22.79 8.57
CA LEU A 192 -7.72 23.13 9.26
C LEU A 192 -7.33 24.61 9.11
N LEU A 193 -7.81 25.30 8.08
CA LEU A 193 -7.58 26.72 7.81
C LEU A 193 -8.63 27.64 8.44
N THR A 194 -9.73 27.11 8.97
CA THR A 194 -10.83 27.93 9.51
C THR A 194 -10.43 28.67 10.80
N SER A 195 -9.80 27.99 11.76
CA SER A 195 -9.25 28.63 12.96
C SER A 195 -8.13 27.79 13.59
N ARG A 196 -7.22 28.43 14.34
CA ARG A 196 -6.11 27.74 15.00
C ARG A 196 -6.60 26.70 16.02
N GLN A 197 -7.63 27.04 16.80
CA GLN A 197 -8.16 26.14 17.82
C GLN A 197 -8.79 24.89 17.17
N LEU A 198 -9.59 25.09 16.12
CA LEU A 198 -10.21 24.02 15.37
C LEU A 198 -9.17 23.11 14.69
N SER A 199 -8.12 23.71 14.13
CA SER A 199 -6.99 22.99 13.53
C SER A 199 -6.29 22.07 14.53
N ILE A 200 -6.05 22.56 15.75
CA ILE A 200 -5.42 21.78 16.82
C ILE A 200 -6.35 20.64 17.24
N GLU A 201 -7.64 20.91 17.44
CA GLU A 201 -8.61 19.91 17.88
C GLU A 201 -8.82 18.81 16.83
N ALA A 202 -9.02 19.19 15.56
CA ALA A 202 -9.22 18.23 14.47
C ALA A 202 -7.98 17.35 14.25
N LYS A 203 -6.76 17.93 14.34
CA LYS A 203 -5.52 17.14 14.29
C LYS A 203 -5.40 16.18 15.48
N ASN A 204 -5.71 16.65 16.68
CA ASN A 204 -5.68 15.80 17.89
C ASN A 204 -6.69 14.66 17.80
N TRP A 205 -7.90 14.92 17.31
CA TRP A 205 -8.89 13.89 17.02
C TRP A 205 -8.35 12.88 15.99
N PHE A 206 -7.82 13.36 14.87
CA PHE A 206 -7.30 12.50 13.81
C PHE A 206 -6.22 11.56 14.34
N TYR A 207 -5.21 12.08 15.04
CA TYR A 207 -4.14 11.25 15.57
C TYR A 207 -4.56 10.35 16.74
N ASN A 208 -5.71 10.61 17.36
CA ASN A 208 -6.33 9.70 18.33
C ASN A 208 -7.00 8.48 17.66
N VAL A 209 -7.57 8.64 16.48
CA VAL A 209 -8.32 7.57 15.80
C VAL A 209 -7.50 6.86 14.72
N ALA A 210 -6.60 7.57 14.06
CA ALA A 210 -5.75 7.04 13.00
C ALA A 210 -4.80 5.96 13.53
N VAL A 211 -4.71 4.87 12.76
CA VAL A 211 -3.82 3.74 13.01
C VAL A 211 -2.88 3.62 11.82
N LEU A 212 -1.58 3.62 12.09
CA LEU A 212 -0.57 3.25 11.10
C LEU A 212 -0.50 1.73 11.00
N ARG A 213 -0.86 1.18 9.85
CA ARG A 213 -0.82 -0.27 9.59
C ARG A 213 0.44 -0.61 8.83
N ILE A 214 1.22 -1.56 9.34
CA ILE A 214 2.46 -2.05 8.72
C ILE A 214 2.35 -3.57 8.56
N ASN A 215 2.44 -4.09 7.33
CA ASN A 215 2.59 -5.52 7.08
C ASN A 215 4.07 -5.83 6.86
N ALA A 216 4.73 -6.33 7.91
CA ALA A 216 6.17 -6.58 7.90
C ALA A 216 6.56 -7.69 6.92
N THR A 217 5.65 -8.62 6.61
CA THR A 217 5.92 -9.80 5.79
C THR A 217 5.51 -9.68 4.32
N ARG A 218 4.81 -8.61 3.91
CA ARG A 218 4.42 -8.41 2.51
C ARG A 218 5.65 -8.07 1.66
N ASN A 219 5.75 -8.68 0.47
CA ASN A 219 6.80 -8.41 -0.50
C ASN A 219 8.20 -8.58 0.12
N ILE A 220 8.40 -9.68 0.86
CA ILE A 220 9.60 -9.91 1.70
C ILE A 220 10.91 -9.83 0.91
N ALA A 221 10.87 -10.15 -0.38
CA ALA A 221 11.98 -10.01 -1.33
C ALA A 221 12.48 -8.56 -1.47
N HIS A 222 11.58 -7.58 -1.49
CA HIS A 222 11.91 -6.17 -1.74
C HIS A 222 12.27 -5.41 -0.45
N THR A 223 13.23 -5.93 0.30
CA THR A 223 13.61 -5.35 1.60
C THR A 223 14.20 -3.94 1.48
N SER A 224 15.00 -3.66 0.44
CA SER A 224 15.53 -2.30 0.18
C SER A 224 14.42 -1.27 -0.03
N PHE A 225 13.40 -1.61 -0.82
CA PHE A 225 12.26 -0.73 -1.05
C PHE A 225 11.39 -0.54 0.20
N PHE A 226 11.17 -1.62 0.97
CA PHE A 226 10.48 -1.54 2.26
C PHE A 226 11.19 -0.56 3.21
N GLU A 227 12.52 -0.68 3.33
CA GLU A 227 13.33 0.20 4.15
C GLU A 227 13.35 1.65 3.63
N GLU A 228 13.45 1.85 2.30
CA GLU A 228 13.35 3.17 1.66
C GLU A 228 12.04 3.86 2.02
N ALA A 229 10.90 3.18 1.81
CA ALA A 229 9.59 3.74 2.03
C ALA A 229 9.35 4.11 3.50
N LEU A 230 9.60 3.18 4.43
CA LEU A 230 9.45 3.45 5.86
C LEU A 230 10.43 4.52 6.35
N GLY A 231 11.67 4.52 5.84
CA GLY A 231 12.69 5.52 6.14
C GLY A 231 12.26 6.93 5.73
N LYS A 232 11.82 7.11 4.48
CA LYS A 232 11.28 8.38 3.96
C LYS A 232 10.12 8.89 4.81
N ILE A 233 9.18 8.01 5.17
CA ILE A 233 8.07 8.39 6.05
C ILE A 233 8.61 8.87 7.39
N ALA A 234 9.53 8.15 8.03
CA ALA A 234 10.04 8.51 9.36
C ALA A 234 10.85 9.82 9.38
N ASP A 235 11.61 10.09 8.31
CA ASP A 235 12.53 11.22 8.24
C ASP A 235 11.89 12.51 7.65
N ALA A 236 10.67 12.41 7.10
CA ALA A 236 9.95 13.55 6.55
C ALA A 236 9.70 14.66 7.59
N SER A 237 9.92 15.92 7.18
CA SER A 237 9.71 17.13 7.99
C SER A 237 8.29 17.28 8.54
N PHE A 238 7.30 16.70 7.85
CA PHE A 238 5.89 16.64 8.25
C PHE A 238 5.39 15.20 8.25
N SER A 239 6.17 14.31 8.86
CA SER A 239 5.84 12.89 8.96
C SER A 239 4.62 12.63 9.85
N PRO A 240 3.69 11.74 9.42
CA PRO A 240 2.68 11.15 10.30
C PRO A 240 3.26 10.50 11.56
N MET A 241 4.52 10.02 11.51
CA MET A 241 5.20 9.37 12.62
C MET A 241 5.36 10.27 13.85
N ARG A 242 5.39 11.59 13.66
CA ARG A 242 5.58 12.52 14.79
C ARG A 242 4.41 12.53 15.77
N ASN A 243 3.20 12.27 15.28
CA ASN A 243 1.98 12.41 16.08
C ASN A 243 1.12 11.14 16.10
N ILE A 244 1.50 10.09 15.37
CA ILE A 244 0.76 8.84 15.39
C ILE A 244 0.76 8.23 16.80
N ARG A 245 -0.42 7.87 17.29
CA ARG A 245 -0.61 7.31 18.65
C ARG A 245 -0.83 5.80 18.64
N LYS A 246 -1.24 5.24 17.50
CA LYS A 246 -1.59 3.84 17.35
C LYS A 246 -0.90 3.23 16.12
N ALA A 247 -0.30 2.07 16.29
CA ALA A 247 0.23 1.28 15.19
C ALA A 247 -0.33 -0.15 15.24
N GLU A 248 -0.59 -0.73 14.08
CA GLU A 248 -0.88 -2.15 13.91
C GLU A 248 0.26 -2.75 13.07
N VAL A 249 0.92 -3.79 13.58
CA VAL A 249 1.99 -4.49 12.87
C VAL A 249 1.56 -5.93 12.61
N LYS A 250 1.50 -6.33 11.34
CA LYS A 250 1.09 -7.67 10.94
C LYS A 250 2.29 -8.48 10.46
N PHE A 251 2.42 -9.68 11.00
CA PHE A 251 3.32 -10.73 10.56
C PHE A 251 2.48 -11.91 10.08
N ILE A 252 2.68 -12.33 8.84
CA ILE A 252 2.02 -13.51 8.27
C ILE A 252 3.13 -14.50 7.87
N TRP A 253 3.11 -15.64 8.52
CA TRP A 253 4.13 -16.67 8.43
C TRP A 253 3.55 -18.03 8.11
N ASP A 254 4.40 -18.91 7.58
CA ASP A 254 4.03 -20.27 7.21
C ASP A 254 5.14 -21.25 7.61
N SER A 255 5.31 -21.42 8.93
CA SER A 255 6.28 -22.34 9.51
C SER A 255 6.16 -23.77 8.95
N ALA A 256 4.93 -24.26 8.69
CA ALA A 256 4.68 -25.58 8.14
C ALA A 256 5.35 -25.73 6.77
N TRP A 257 5.10 -24.79 5.85
CA TRP A 257 5.68 -24.84 4.52
C TRP A 257 7.20 -24.63 4.54
N ILE A 258 7.70 -23.67 5.32
CA ILE A 258 9.14 -23.40 5.40
C ILE A 258 9.92 -24.65 5.81
N ARG A 259 9.40 -25.42 6.77
CA ARG A 259 10.01 -26.68 7.25
C ARG A 259 9.92 -27.83 6.26
N THR A 260 9.01 -27.76 5.30
CA THR A 260 8.92 -28.78 4.24
C THR A 260 9.95 -28.59 3.13
N ASP A 261 10.66 -27.45 3.10
CA ASP A 261 11.71 -27.19 2.13
C ASP A 261 12.90 -28.13 2.33
N THR A 262 13.09 -29.05 1.39
CA THR A 262 14.20 -30.01 1.41
C THR A 262 15.55 -29.39 1.08
N THR A 263 15.57 -28.17 0.53
CA THR A 263 16.83 -27.48 0.18
C THR A 263 17.47 -26.78 1.38
N GLY A 264 16.70 -26.54 2.45
CA GLY A 264 17.12 -25.79 3.63
C GLY A 264 17.31 -24.30 3.40
N LEU A 265 17.05 -23.80 2.19
CA LEU A 265 17.18 -22.38 1.86
C LEU A 265 16.08 -21.55 2.51
N ALA A 266 14.86 -22.07 2.57
CA ALA A 266 13.73 -21.40 3.19
C ALA A 266 14.01 -21.12 4.68
N GLU A 267 14.46 -22.14 5.41
CA GLU A 267 14.81 -22.04 6.83
C GLU A 267 16.01 -21.11 7.10
N ALA A 268 16.95 -21.01 6.16
CA ALA A 268 18.11 -20.13 6.29
C ALA A 268 17.77 -18.66 5.99
N VAL A 269 16.98 -18.39 4.95
CA VAL A 269 16.78 -17.03 4.42
C VAL A 269 15.61 -16.32 5.07
N PHE A 270 14.45 -16.98 5.17
CA PHE A 270 13.21 -16.31 5.58
C PHE A 270 13.27 -15.82 7.04
N PRO A 271 13.67 -16.62 8.05
CA PRO A 271 13.79 -16.14 9.42
C PRO A 271 14.73 -14.93 9.57
N ALA A 272 15.83 -14.89 8.81
CA ALA A 272 16.75 -13.75 8.81
C ALA A 272 16.09 -12.48 8.26
N LEU A 273 15.39 -12.58 7.11
CA LEU A 273 14.64 -11.45 6.54
C LEU A 273 13.51 -10.98 7.46
N LEU A 274 12.79 -11.91 8.09
CA LEU A 274 11.74 -11.60 9.05
C LEU A 274 12.30 -10.81 10.23
N GLN A 275 13.43 -11.26 10.80
CA GLN A 275 14.08 -10.59 11.92
C GLN A 275 14.58 -9.20 11.51
N GLN A 276 15.22 -9.07 10.34
CA GLN A 276 15.66 -7.77 9.82
C GLN A 276 14.50 -6.79 9.72
N ARG A 277 13.38 -7.21 9.13
CA ARG A 277 12.20 -6.35 8.96
C ARG A 277 11.56 -6.00 10.29
N ALA A 278 11.45 -6.94 11.22
CA ALA A 278 10.94 -6.66 12.56
C ALA A 278 11.79 -5.62 13.30
N VAL A 279 13.12 -5.74 13.24
CA VAL A 279 14.06 -4.75 13.80
C VAL A 279 13.88 -3.39 13.12
N PHE A 280 13.71 -3.37 11.80
CA PHE A 280 13.50 -2.11 11.08
C PHE A 280 12.19 -1.43 11.46
N VAL A 281 11.08 -2.19 11.53
CA VAL A 281 9.78 -1.67 11.98
C VAL A 281 9.88 -1.14 13.40
N HIS A 282 10.52 -1.86 14.32
CA HIS A 282 10.79 -1.39 15.68
C HIS A 282 11.54 -0.05 15.69
N LYS A 283 12.63 0.06 14.90
CA LYS A 283 13.41 1.30 14.78
C LYS A 283 12.56 2.47 14.30
N ILE A 284 11.68 2.24 13.34
CA ILE A 284 10.78 3.27 12.81
C ILE A 284 9.74 3.69 13.87
N LEU A 285 9.10 2.73 14.53
CA LEU A 285 8.14 3.02 15.61
C LEU A 285 8.79 3.71 16.81
N SER A 286 10.06 3.41 17.12
CA SER A 286 10.80 4.07 18.20
C SER A 286 11.04 5.58 17.96
N LYS A 287 10.91 6.03 16.71
CA LYS A 287 10.98 7.46 16.35
C LYS A 287 9.65 8.20 16.56
N ALA A 288 8.56 7.52 16.91
CA ALA A 288 7.26 8.14 17.16
C ALA A 288 7.12 8.53 18.65
N PRO A 289 7.27 9.82 19.01
CA PRO A 289 7.27 10.25 20.41
C PRO A 289 5.89 10.16 21.06
N ASP A 290 4.82 10.28 20.27
CA ASP A 290 3.43 10.26 20.73
C ASP A 290 2.80 8.85 20.67
N LEU A 291 3.58 7.81 20.34
CA LEU A 291 3.09 6.45 20.21
C LEU A 291 2.61 5.90 21.56
N GLN A 292 1.35 5.45 21.62
CA GLN A 292 0.70 4.99 22.85
C GLN A 292 0.34 3.51 22.80
N LYS A 293 -0.09 3.00 21.64
CA LYS A 293 -0.53 1.60 21.46
C LYS A 293 0.10 0.98 20.22
N VAL A 294 0.58 -0.25 20.36
CA VAL A 294 1.04 -1.09 19.26
C VAL A 294 0.34 -2.44 19.34
N ASP A 295 -0.48 -2.75 18.34
CA ASP A 295 -1.17 -4.02 18.20
C ASP A 295 -0.40 -4.89 17.20
N ILE A 296 0.10 -6.03 17.63
CA ILE A 296 0.86 -6.97 16.80
C ILE A 296 -0.02 -8.15 16.46
N LYS A 297 -0.29 -8.36 15.17
CA LYS A 297 -1.02 -9.52 14.66
C LYS A 297 -0.02 -10.55 14.14
N TRP A 298 0.10 -11.67 14.85
CA TRP A 298 0.97 -12.78 14.48
C TRP A 298 0.13 -13.91 13.88
N HIS A 299 0.25 -14.13 12.57
CA HIS A 299 -0.37 -15.27 11.90
C HIS A 299 0.69 -16.31 11.59
N ASP A 300 0.47 -17.57 11.99
CA ASP A 300 1.32 -18.69 11.60
C ASP A 300 0.48 -19.94 11.31
N SER A 301 1.00 -20.80 10.46
CA SER A 301 0.49 -22.14 10.17
C SER A 301 0.69 -23.16 11.30
N VAL A 302 1.65 -22.94 12.23
CA VAL A 302 1.99 -23.91 13.28
C VAL A 302 2.07 -23.27 14.66
N GLN A 303 1.54 -23.97 15.67
CA GLN A 303 1.63 -23.62 17.08
C GLN A 303 2.45 -24.66 17.85
N ASP A 304 3.78 -24.60 17.74
CA ASP A 304 4.70 -25.47 18.49
C ASP A 304 5.81 -24.68 19.18
N SER A 305 6.71 -25.39 19.88
CA SER A 305 7.79 -24.74 20.63
C SER A 305 8.76 -23.95 19.75
N GLU A 306 9.00 -24.40 18.52
CA GLU A 306 9.94 -23.73 17.63
C GLU A 306 9.31 -22.48 17.00
N SER A 307 8.04 -22.55 16.57
CA SER A 307 7.32 -21.38 16.07
C SER A 307 7.11 -20.33 17.18
N ALA A 308 6.85 -20.78 18.41
CA ALA A 308 6.81 -19.91 19.58
C ALA A 308 8.17 -19.22 19.85
N ASN A 309 9.29 -19.95 19.75
CA ASN A 309 10.63 -19.38 19.91
C ASN A 309 10.95 -18.34 18.83
N LEU A 310 10.62 -18.64 17.57
CA LEU A 310 10.79 -17.70 16.45
C LEU A 310 10.00 -16.41 16.70
N LYS A 311 8.72 -16.52 17.07
CA LYS A 311 7.88 -15.36 17.43
C LYS A 311 8.52 -14.53 18.54
N MET A 312 8.98 -15.18 19.62
CA MET A 312 9.62 -14.48 20.74
C MET A 312 10.90 -13.75 20.31
N GLU A 313 11.74 -14.39 19.49
CA GLU A 313 12.97 -13.80 18.92
C GLU A 313 12.68 -12.58 18.04
N VAL A 314 11.64 -12.64 17.22
CA VAL A 314 11.21 -11.57 16.31
C VAL A 314 10.62 -10.39 17.09
N LEU A 315 9.77 -10.68 18.09
CA LEU A 315 9.01 -9.66 18.82
C LEU A 315 9.76 -9.07 20.01
N LYS A 316 10.89 -9.64 20.44
CA LYS A 316 11.62 -9.21 21.65
C LYS A 316 11.88 -7.70 21.73
N HIS A 317 12.20 -7.06 20.60
CA HIS A 317 12.53 -5.63 20.57
C HIS A 317 11.30 -4.74 20.79
N PHE A 318 10.11 -5.18 20.39
CA PHE A 318 8.88 -4.38 20.52
C PHE A 318 8.54 -4.07 21.97
N GLN A 319 8.93 -4.94 22.91
CA GLN A 319 8.74 -4.72 24.36
C GLN A 319 9.49 -3.49 24.89
N THR A 320 10.47 -2.96 24.15
CA THR A 320 11.23 -1.76 24.53
C THR A 320 10.59 -0.45 24.06
N LEU A 321 9.51 -0.51 23.28
CA LEU A 321 8.78 0.68 22.83
C LEU A 321 8.13 1.38 24.03
N SER A 322 8.10 2.71 24.01
CA SER A 322 7.40 3.53 25.02
C SER A 322 5.87 3.55 24.79
N ALA A 323 5.29 2.39 24.47
CA ALA A 323 3.88 2.20 24.13
C ALA A 323 3.37 0.88 24.72
N THR A 324 2.05 0.77 24.93
CA THR A 324 1.42 -0.50 25.28
C THR A 324 1.43 -1.42 24.07
N VAL A 325 2.15 -2.54 24.18
CA VAL A 325 2.23 -3.57 23.13
C VAL A 325 1.26 -4.69 23.45
N GLN A 326 0.35 -5.00 22.52
CA GLN A 326 -0.56 -6.15 22.57
C GLN A 326 -0.21 -7.10 21.44
N VAL A 327 -0.23 -8.41 21.71
CA VAL A 327 0.05 -9.45 20.71
C VAL A 327 -1.21 -10.30 20.57
N GLU A 328 -1.73 -10.37 19.36
CA GLU A 328 -2.86 -11.20 18.95
C GLU A 328 -2.32 -12.33 18.08
N GLU A 329 -2.64 -13.57 18.46
CA GLU A 329 -2.07 -14.77 17.84
C GLU A 329 -3.16 -15.50 17.06
N HIS A 330 -2.86 -15.79 15.79
CA HIS A 330 -3.77 -16.47 14.88
C HIS A 330 -3.06 -17.68 14.28
N TYR A 331 -3.42 -18.86 14.77
CA TYR A 331 -2.89 -20.12 14.27
C TYR A 331 -3.91 -20.80 13.37
N ARG A 332 -3.43 -21.53 12.37
CA ARG A 332 -4.28 -22.39 11.53
C ARG A 332 -4.32 -23.80 12.10
N ALA A 333 -5.41 -24.52 11.85
CA ALA A 333 -5.51 -25.94 12.18
C ALA A 333 -4.37 -26.71 11.52
N ALA A 334 -3.79 -27.68 12.25
CA ALA A 334 -2.52 -28.33 11.94
C ALA A 334 -2.43 -28.93 10.52
N ASP A 335 -3.56 -29.38 9.96
CA ASP A 335 -3.62 -30.06 8.65
C ASP A 335 -4.20 -29.20 7.52
N ALA A 336 -4.62 -27.96 7.82
CA ALA A 336 -5.28 -27.12 6.83
C ALA A 336 -4.25 -26.46 5.89
N LYS A 337 -4.14 -26.92 4.65
CA LYS A 337 -3.41 -26.16 3.61
C LYS A 337 -4.08 -24.80 3.37
N PRO A 338 -3.32 -23.70 3.22
CA PRO A 338 -3.92 -22.39 2.98
C PRO A 338 -4.56 -22.36 1.60
N LYS A 339 -5.85 -21.99 1.53
CA LYS A 339 -6.51 -21.70 0.26
C LYS A 339 -5.70 -20.63 -0.48
N ARG A 340 -5.49 -20.78 -1.79
CA ARG A 340 -4.67 -19.87 -2.62
C ARG A 340 -5.06 -18.38 -2.46
N HIS A 341 -6.35 -18.10 -2.28
CA HIS A 341 -6.90 -16.75 -2.12
C HIS A 341 -6.86 -16.21 -0.68
N SER A 342 -6.59 -17.06 0.32
CA SER A 342 -6.46 -16.64 1.72
C SER A 342 -5.22 -15.78 1.94
N ILE A 343 -5.19 -15.02 3.04
CA ILE A 343 -4.05 -14.19 3.41
C ILE A 343 -2.76 -15.01 3.50
N ALA A 344 -2.83 -16.18 4.14
CA ALA A 344 -1.71 -17.12 4.27
C ALA A 344 -1.33 -17.75 2.92
N GLY A 345 -2.30 -18.11 2.07
CA GLY A 345 -2.03 -18.71 0.76
C GLY A 345 -1.35 -17.75 -0.20
N LYS A 346 -1.80 -16.48 -0.25
CA LYS A 346 -1.12 -15.41 -0.98
C LYS A 346 0.32 -15.20 -0.49
N ARG A 347 0.57 -15.44 0.80
CA ARG A 347 1.90 -15.31 1.42
C ARG A 347 2.83 -16.44 1.03
N ARG A 348 2.33 -17.68 1.07
CA ARG A 348 3.06 -18.85 0.59
C ARG A 348 3.49 -18.70 -0.86
N LEU A 349 2.59 -18.29 -1.75
CA LEU A 349 2.91 -18.06 -3.16
C LEU A 349 4.04 -17.03 -3.36
N GLU A 350 4.08 -15.97 -2.56
CA GLU A 350 5.18 -14.99 -2.61
C GLU A 350 6.51 -15.60 -2.15
N PHE A 351 6.48 -16.43 -1.12
CA PHE A 351 7.69 -17.11 -0.63
C PHE A 351 8.20 -18.12 -1.66
N GLU A 352 7.30 -18.91 -2.26
CA GLU A 352 7.61 -19.84 -3.34
C GLU A 352 8.25 -19.10 -4.53
N SER A 353 7.60 -18.02 -5.01
CA SER A 353 8.13 -17.20 -6.11
C SER A 353 9.51 -16.61 -5.80
N PHE A 354 9.74 -16.14 -4.57
CA PHE A 354 11.04 -15.62 -4.17
C PHE A 354 12.14 -16.70 -4.17
N LEU A 355 11.85 -17.89 -3.62
CA LEU A 355 12.82 -19.00 -3.64
C LEU A 355 13.12 -19.46 -5.06
N SER A 356 12.10 -19.55 -5.92
CA SER A 356 12.29 -19.90 -7.33
C SER A 356 13.23 -18.91 -8.02
N ASN A 357 13.02 -17.60 -7.83
CA ASN A 357 13.89 -16.57 -8.41
C ASN A 357 15.34 -16.65 -7.89
N LEU A 358 15.51 -16.91 -6.59
CA LEU A 358 16.82 -17.08 -5.97
C LEU A 358 17.58 -18.29 -6.53
N MET A 359 16.87 -19.40 -6.76
CA MET A 359 17.43 -20.64 -7.31
C MET A 359 17.79 -20.52 -8.80
N LEU A 360 17.01 -19.74 -9.56
CA LEU A 360 17.24 -19.48 -10.98
C LEU A 360 18.30 -18.40 -11.24
N GLY A 361 18.79 -17.72 -10.19
CA GLY A 361 19.85 -16.73 -10.31
C GLY A 361 19.42 -15.41 -10.95
N HIS A 362 18.11 -15.13 -11.01
CA HIS A 362 17.63 -13.82 -11.45
C HIS A 362 17.81 -12.80 -10.32
N PRO A 363 18.61 -11.73 -10.51
CA PRO A 363 18.72 -10.67 -9.52
C PRO A 363 17.38 -9.93 -9.41
N SER A 364 16.87 -9.85 -8.18
CA SER A 364 15.67 -9.10 -7.78
C SER A 364 15.89 -7.60 -7.67
#